data_AF-X1CDR1-F1
#
_entry.id   AF-X1CDR1-F1
#
_cell.length_a   1.000
_cell.length_b   1.000
_cell.length_c   1.000
_cell.angle_alpha   90.00
_cell.angle_beta   90.00
_cell.angle_gamma   90.00
#
_symmetry.space_group_name_H-M   'P 1'
#
loop_
_entity.id
_entity.type
_entity.pdbx_description
1 polymer ?
#
loop_
_entity_poly.entity_id
_entity_poly.type
_entity_poly.pdbx_seq_one_letter_code
_entity_poly.pdbx_strand_id
1 'polypeptide(L)' 'METELYYLCLECGSKFKNLLQIAVCPKCLEREKKNFDNGIRSKYETVNRFLRKKKKT' A
#
# COMPACT_ATOMS: atom_id res chain seq x y z
N MET A 1 -12.51 -0.92 -24.84
CA MET A 1 -12.96 -1.33 -23.49
C MET A 1 -11.71 -1.62 -22.68
N GLU A 2 -11.32 -0.72 -21.78
CA GLU A 2 -10.22 -0.98 -20.84
C GLU A 2 -10.77 -1.88 -19.73
N THR A 3 -10.28 -3.12 -19.65
CA THR A 3 -10.59 -4.04 -18.56
C THR A 3 -9.96 -3.49 -17.29
N GLU A 4 -10.78 -3.00 -16.36
CA GLU A 4 -10.28 -2.55 -15.06
C GLU A 4 -9.64 -3.74 -14.32
N LEU A 5 -8.31 -3.72 -14.19
CA LEU A 5 -7.56 -4.78 -13.52
C LEU A 5 -7.72 -4.66 -12.00
N TYR A 6 -8.44 -5.64 -11.41
CA TYR A 6 -8.55 -5.81 -9.97
C TYR A 6 -7.50 -6.82 -9.47
N TYR A 7 -6.80 -6.44 -8.40
CA TYR A 7 -5.81 -7.27 -7.73
C TYR A 7 -6.37 -7.82 -6.43
N LEU A 8 -5.94 -9.02 -6.05
CA LEU A 8 -6.24 -9.60 -4.75
C LEU A 8 -5.12 -9.28 -3.76
N CYS A 9 -5.46 -8.69 -2.62
CA CYS A 9 -4.50 -8.48 -1.55
C CYS A 9 -4.23 -9.80 -0.82
N LEU A 10 -2.97 -10.23 -0.77
CA LEU A 10 -2.58 -11.47 -0.08
C LEU A 10 -2.59 -11.36 1.45
N GLU A 11 -2.63 -10.14 2.00
CA GLU A 11 -2.64 -9.91 3.44
C GLU A 11 -4.06 -9.97 4.03
N CYS A 12 -5.05 -9.39 3.34
CA CYS A 12 -6.40 -9.25 3.86
C CYS A 12 -7.49 -9.84 2.95
N GLY A 13 -7.11 -10.48 1.85
CA GLY A 13 -8.03 -11.11 0.89
C GLY A 13 -8.94 -10.14 0.12
N SER A 14 -8.73 -8.83 0.26
CA SER A 14 -9.59 -7.83 -0.38
C SER A 14 -9.20 -7.59 -1.83
N LYS A 15 -10.19 -7.48 -2.72
CA LYS A 15 -9.99 -7.03 -4.10
C LYS A 15 -9.82 -5.52 -4.15
N PHE A 16 -8.84 -5.02 -4.89
CA PHE A 16 -8.56 -3.59 -5.01
C PHE A 16 -7.96 -3.22 -6.36
N LYS A 17 -8.05 -1.94 -6.75
CA LYS A 17 -7.34 -1.39 -7.91
C LYS A 17 -5.96 -0.92 -7.45
N ASN A 18 -4.88 -1.41 -8.07
CA ASN A 18 -3.52 -1.03 -7.68
C ASN A 18 -3.06 0.30 -8.32
N LEU A 19 -3.84 1.37 -8.11
CA LEU A 19 -3.56 2.69 -8.69
C LEU A 19 -2.24 3.29 -8.20
N LEU A 20 -1.82 2.91 -7.00
CA LEU A 20 -0.59 3.39 -6.36
C LEU A 20 0.65 2.58 -6.76
N GLN A 21 0.49 1.48 -7.50
CA GLN A 21 1.56 0.56 -7.90
C GLN A 21 2.44 0.10 -6.72
N ILE A 22 1.82 -0.23 -5.58
CA ILE A 22 2.48 -0.71 -4.37
C ILE A 22 2.08 -2.16 -4.06
N ALA A 23 2.82 -2.81 -3.17
CA ALA A 23 2.63 -4.22 -2.84
C ALA A 23 1.44 -4.51 -1.91
N VAL A 24 0.74 -3.49 -1.41
CA VAL A 24 -0.37 -3.64 -0.46
C VAL A 24 -1.62 -2.92 -0.94
N CYS A 25 -2.79 -3.41 -0.53
CA CYS A 25 -4.04 -2.72 -0.82
C CYS A 25 -4.19 -1.43 0.01
N PRO A 26 -5.12 -0.52 -0.38
CA PRO A 26 -5.37 0.70 0.36
C PRO A 26 -5.67 0.49 1.85
N LYS A 27 -6.43 -0.56 2.19
CA LYS A 27 -6.78 -0.89 3.58
C LYS A 27 -5.54 -1.30 4.40
N CYS A 28 -4.69 -2.15 3.84
CA CYS A 28 -3.42 -2.53 4.49
C CYS A 28 -2.45 -1.35 4.55
N LEU A 29 -2.46 -0.48 3.54
CA LEU A 29 -1.63 0.73 3.52
C LEU A 29 -1.95 1.66 4.69
N GLU A 30 -3.20 1.77 5.12
CA GLU A 30 -3.55 2.57 6.31
C GLU A 30 -2.92 2.02 7.59
N ARG A 31 -2.88 0.69 7.73
CA ARG A 31 -2.19 0.03 8.85
C ARG A 31 -0.69 0.27 8.78
N GLU A 32 -0.10 0.12 7.58
CA GLU A 32 1.33 0.37 7.37
C GLU A 32 1.70 1.84 7.59
N LYS A 33 0.80 2.78 7.27
CA LYS A 33 0.99 4.20 7.58
C LYS A 33 1.09 4.42 9.09
N LYS A 34 0.17 3.85 9.88
CA LYS A 34 0.21 3.92 11.35
C LYS A 34 1.50 3.30 11.90
N ASN A 35 1.90 2.14 11.38
CA ASN A 35 3.16 1.49 11.76
C ASN A 35 4.35 2.40 11.46
N PHE A 36 4.40 2.99 10.27
CA PHE A 36 5.46 3.88 9.82
C PHE A 36 5.52 5.18 10.64
N ASP A 37 4.39 5.73 11.05
CA ASP A 37 4.32 6.87 11.96
C ASP A 37 4.89 6.55 13.35
N ASN A 38 4.75 5.30 13.82
CA ASN A 38 5.39 4.80 15.04
C ASN A 38 6.85 4.35 14.84
N GLY A 39 7.45 4.60 13.67
CA GLY A 39 8.83 4.21 13.36
C GLY A 39 9.02 2.76 12.91
N ILE A 40 7.94 1.98 12.78
CA ILE A 40 7.98 0.59 12.32
C ILE A 40 7.93 0.56 10.79
N ARG A 41 8.94 -0.06 10.17
CA ARG A 41 9.01 -0.18 8.71
C ARG A 41 8.14 -1.32 8.19
N SER A 42 7.55 -1.12 7.01
CA SER A 42 6.88 -2.17 6.27
C SER A 42 7.86 -3.25 5.83
N LYS A 43 7.39 -4.50 5.71
CA LYS A 43 8.14 -5.57 5.02
C LYS A 43 8.36 -5.27 3.52
N TYR A 44 7.53 -4.41 2.94
CA TYR A 44 7.60 -4.07 1.52
C TYR A 44 8.35 -2.74 1.33
N GLU A 45 9.47 -2.78 0.61
CA GLU A 45 10.25 -1.57 0.33
C GLU A 45 9.45 -0.53 -0.48
N THR A 46 8.61 -0.98 -1.42
CA THR A 46 7.74 -0.09 -2.22
C THR A 46 6.79 0.72 -1.34
N VAL A 47 6.26 0.11 -0.27
CA VAL A 47 5.40 0.78 0.71
C VAL A 47 6.19 1.79 1.52
N ASN A 48 7.39 1.43 2.01
CA ASN A 48 8.27 2.35 2.72
C ASN A 48 8.65 3.57 1.87
N ARG A 49 9.02 3.36 0.60
CA ARG A 49 9.34 4.45 -0.34
C ARG A 49 8.13 5.35 -0.58
N PHE A 50 6.94 4.78 -0.74
CA PHE A 50 5.70 5.54 -0.91
C PHE A 50 5.40 6.41 0.32
N LEU A 51 5.43 5.83 1.52
CA LEU A 51 5.16 6.55 2.78
C LEU A 51 6.18 7.65 3.06
N ARG A 52 7.46 7.43 2.73
CA ARG A 52 8.53 8.45 2.81
C ARG A 52 8.27 9.63 1.88
N LYS A 53 7.85 9.39 0.63
CA LYS A 53 7.51 10.47 -0.32
C LYS A 53 6.35 11.30 0.22
N LYS A 54 5.33 10.65 0.77
CA LYS A 54 4.15 11.34 1.32
C LYS A 54 4.41 12.21 2.56
N LYS A 55 5.45 11.93 3.35
CA LYS A 55 5.84 12.78 4.50
C LYS A 55 6.66 14.01 4.11
N LYS A 56 7.22 14.05 2.90
CA LYS A 56 8.04 15.16 2.40
C LYS A 56 7.24 16.25 1.68
N THR A 57 5.95 16.01 1.45
CA THR A 57 4.96 16.96 0.91
C THR A 57 4.03 17.36 2.04
#